data_AF-A0A7V3CQ31-F1
#
_entry.id   AF-A0A7V3CQ31-F1
#
_cell.length_a   1.000
_cell.length_b   1.000
_cell.length_c   1.000
_cell.angle_alpha   90.00
_cell.angle_beta   90.00
_cell.angle_gamma   90.00
#
_symmetry.space_group_name_H-M   'P 1'
#
loop_
_entity.id
_entity.type
_entity.pdbx_description
1 polymer ?
#
loop_
_entity_poly.entity_id
_entity_poly.type
_entity_poly.pdbx_seq_one_letter_code
_entity_poly.pdbx_strand_id
1 'polypeptide(L)'
;MSARLKARRIDGHDARRWARWVLPAFGGLAVVGLLVSTGLGLSVKDAGCTAVCHAMRPYADASAASAHGQLECAACHAGTGPLSVIADGLAIQRRAGAALRGVEPSLAPSADDACLSCHAGVLRGVMTARGIAVRHQDFLGMPCAECHGGTGHEIAERVYAVPEMDDCMQCHSSSSREPTTCGRCHVPVEDAERRARKSTWRTTHGPDWKTAHGLGDQSACVSCHRPAYCAKCHGVALPHPESWPREHGDAATSDVLERCRTCHESSWCSDCHGVEMPHPADFLPTHGPRALETGEQLCERCHAAEACSDCHLRSSHPDTPGAGGMRIPGGGR
;
A
#
# COMPACT_ATOMS: atom_id res chain seq x y z
N MET A 1 12.53 -9.09 -59.38
CA MET A 1 11.26 -8.35 -59.26
C MET A 1 11.33 -7.48 -58.00
N SER A 2 11.60 -6.18 -58.14
CA SER A 2 11.73 -5.25 -57.01
C SER A 2 10.69 -4.15 -57.17
N ALA A 3 9.62 -4.22 -56.39
CA ALA A 3 8.56 -3.22 -56.36
C ALA A 3 8.99 -2.07 -55.44
N ARG A 4 9.36 -0.94 -56.04
CA ARG A 4 9.62 0.31 -55.29
C ARG A 4 8.30 0.91 -54.82
N LEU A 5 8.05 0.90 -53.52
CA LEU A 5 6.99 1.68 -52.87
C LEU A 5 7.27 3.19 -53.09
N LYS A 6 6.45 3.86 -53.90
CA LYS A 6 6.43 5.33 -54.01
C LYS A 6 5.76 5.89 -52.76
N ALA A 7 6.55 6.41 -51.82
CA ALA A 7 6.03 7.26 -50.75
C ALA A 7 5.41 8.51 -51.40
N ARG A 8 4.08 8.63 -51.34
CA ARG A 8 3.38 9.86 -51.71
C ARG A 8 3.79 10.95 -50.71
N ARG A 9 4.56 11.92 -51.18
CA ARG A 9 4.89 13.13 -50.44
C ARG A 9 3.58 13.93 -50.31
N ILE A 10 3.07 14.09 -49.09
CA ILE A 10 1.90 14.92 -48.81
C ILE A 10 2.32 16.37 -49.07
N ASP A 11 1.65 17.04 -50.02
CA ASP A 11 1.95 18.44 -50.37
C ASP A 11 1.68 19.36 -49.17
N GLY A 12 2.63 20.26 -48.86
CA GLY A 12 2.55 21.16 -47.70
C GLY A 12 1.36 22.14 -47.72
N HIS A 13 0.65 22.25 -48.84
CA HIS A 13 -0.61 23.01 -48.97
C HIS A 13 -1.82 22.28 -48.36
N ASP A 14 -1.87 20.95 -48.44
CA ASP A 14 -2.95 20.16 -47.84
C ASP A 14 -2.82 20.12 -46.31
N ALA A 15 -1.61 19.99 -45.79
CA ALA A 15 -1.35 20.06 -44.34
C ALA A 15 -1.83 21.39 -43.72
N ARG A 16 -1.64 22.52 -44.43
CA ARG A 16 -2.10 23.86 -43.97
C ARG A 16 -3.61 24.05 -44.07
N ARG A 17 -4.26 23.43 -45.06
CA ARG A 17 -5.74 23.45 -45.20
C ARG A 17 -6.42 22.56 -44.16
N TRP A 18 -5.85 21.39 -43.88
CA TRP A 18 -6.33 20.52 -42.80
C TRP A 18 -6.14 21.19 -41.43
N ALA A 19 -4.98 21.77 -41.16
CA ALA A 19 -4.72 22.51 -39.92
C ALA A 19 -5.73 23.67 -39.68
N ARG A 20 -6.19 24.34 -40.75
CA ARG A 20 -7.15 25.45 -40.66
C ARG A 20 -8.54 25.07 -40.16
N TRP A 21 -8.96 23.83 -40.31
CA TRP A 21 -10.28 23.36 -39.86
C TRP A 21 -10.18 22.42 -38.65
N VAL A 22 -9.12 21.61 -38.61
CA VAL A 22 -8.88 20.66 -37.53
C VAL A 22 -8.52 21.40 -36.24
N LEU A 23 -7.60 22.37 -36.25
CA LEU A 23 -7.22 23.10 -35.04
C LEU A 23 -8.39 23.86 -34.37
N PRO A 24 -9.24 24.63 -35.09
CA PRO A 24 -10.39 25.26 -34.46
C PRO A 24 -11.48 24.27 -34.04
N ALA A 25 -11.65 23.14 -34.74
CA ALA A 25 -12.57 22.08 -34.31
C ALA A 25 -12.11 21.40 -33.01
N PHE A 26 -10.82 21.07 -32.90
CA PHE A 26 -10.22 20.57 -31.66
C PHE A 26 -10.25 21.62 -30.55
N GLY A 27 -9.97 22.88 -30.86
CA GLY A 27 -10.10 24.00 -29.92
C GLY A 27 -11.54 24.18 -29.43
N GLY A 28 -12.52 24.10 -30.33
CA GLY A 28 -13.95 24.16 -29.99
C GLY A 28 -14.38 23.01 -29.08
N LEU A 29 -13.95 21.78 -29.37
CA LEU A 29 -14.20 20.62 -28.52
C LEU A 29 -13.56 20.75 -27.14
N ALA A 30 -12.34 21.29 -27.06
CA ALA A 30 -11.67 21.54 -25.79
C ALA A 30 -12.42 22.59 -24.95
N VAL A 31 -12.92 23.66 -25.58
CA VAL A 31 -13.74 24.69 -24.91
C VAL A 31 -15.06 24.10 -24.42
N VAL A 32 -15.75 23.30 -25.23
CA VAL A 32 -16.98 22.62 -24.81
C VAL A 32 -16.71 21.68 -23.64
N GLY A 33 -15.64 20.88 -23.71
CA GLY A 33 -15.22 20.01 -22.61
C GLY A 33 -14.99 20.79 -21.32
N LEU A 34 -14.27 21.91 -21.39
CA LEU A 34 -14.02 22.79 -20.26
C LEU A 34 -15.32 23.36 -19.67
N LEU A 35 -16.25 23.83 -20.50
CA LEU A 35 -17.54 24.36 -20.06
C LEU A 35 -18.40 23.28 -19.39
N VAL A 36 -18.43 22.07 -19.94
CA VAL A 36 -19.17 20.93 -19.35
C VAL A 36 -18.55 20.56 -18.00
N SER A 37 -17.23 20.44 -17.90
CA SER A 37 -16.56 20.16 -16.62
C SER A 37 -16.82 21.28 -15.60
N THR A 38 -16.75 22.54 -16.01
CA THR A 38 -17.05 23.66 -15.12
C THR A 38 -18.51 23.62 -14.63
N GLY A 39 -19.46 23.41 -15.54
CA GLY A 39 -20.88 23.32 -15.20
C GLY A 39 -21.21 22.16 -14.24
N LEU A 40 -20.59 21.00 -14.45
CA LEU A 40 -20.72 19.85 -13.53
C LEU A 40 -20.07 20.11 -12.16
N GLY A 41 -18.93 20.79 -12.13
CA GLY A 41 -18.29 21.17 -10.87
C GLY A 41 -19.14 22.15 -10.06
N LEU A 42 -19.76 23.13 -10.73
CA LEU A 42 -20.67 24.09 -10.09
C LEU A 42 -21.96 23.41 -9.61
N SER A 43 -22.55 22.52 -10.41
CA SER A 43 -23.80 21.85 -10.02
C SER A 43 -23.64 20.99 -8.76
N VAL A 44 -22.47 20.41 -8.51
CA VAL A 44 -22.20 19.69 -7.26
C VAL A 44 -22.11 20.61 -6.06
N LYS A 45 -21.60 21.84 -6.22
CA LYS A 45 -21.53 22.82 -5.14
C LYS A 45 -22.90 23.42 -4.81
N ASP A 46 -23.76 23.58 -5.82
CA ASP A 46 -25.07 24.26 -5.66
C ASP A 46 -26.24 23.28 -5.38
N ALA A 47 -26.33 22.18 -6.12
CA ALA A 47 -27.43 21.22 -6.02
C ALA A 47 -27.11 20.00 -5.15
N GLY A 48 -25.82 19.80 -4.82
CA GLY A 48 -25.35 18.69 -3.99
C GLY A 48 -25.23 17.36 -4.74
N CYS A 49 -24.40 16.46 -4.19
CA CYS A 49 -24.07 15.17 -4.80
C CYS A 49 -25.28 14.23 -4.95
N THR A 50 -26.26 14.30 -4.06
CA THR A 50 -27.43 13.39 -4.04
C THR A 50 -28.49 13.76 -5.08
N ALA A 51 -28.58 15.04 -5.47
CA ALA A 51 -29.44 15.50 -6.54
C ALA A 51 -28.94 15.04 -7.91
N VAL A 52 -27.62 14.95 -8.07
CA VAL A 52 -26.96 14.57 -9.32
C VAL A 52 -26.68 13.06 -9.40
N CYS A 53 -26.46 12.38 -8.26
CA CYS A 53 -26.07 10.97 -8.21
C CYS A 53 -26.82 10.22 -7.09
N HIS A 54 -27.73 9.31 -7.48
CA HIS A 54 -28.46 8.45 -6.53
C HIS A 54 -27.56 7.47 -5.75
N ALA A 55 -26.42 7.07 -6.31
CA ALA A 55 -25.45 6.16 -5.69
C ALA A 55 -24.82 6.76 -4.42
N MET A 56 -24.95 8.07 -4.23
CA MET A 56 -24.44 8.77 -3.04
C MET A 56 -25.40 8.71 -1.85
N ARG A 57 -26.65 8.23 -2.01
CA ARG A 57 -27.65 8.21 -0.94
C ARG A 57 -27.19 7.49 0.34
N PRO A 58 -26.61 6.27 0.29
CA PRO A 58 -26.14 5.60 1.51
C PRO A 58 -25.10 6.41 2.28
N TYR A 59 -24.23 7.14 1.55
CA TYR A 59 -23.22 8.02 2.16
C TYR A 59 -23.82 9.28 2.75
N ALA A 60 -24.85 9.85 2.11
CA ALA A 60 -25.57 11.00 2.64
C ALA A 60 -26.34 10.65 3.91
N ASP A 61 -27.01 9.50 3.94
CA ASP A 61 -27.72 9.01 5.12
C ASP A 61 -26.75 8.76 6.29
N ALA A 62 -25.62 8.11 6.01
CA ALA A 62 -24.56 7.91 7.00
C ALA A 62 -23.90 9.23 7.45
N SER A 63 -23.74 10.20 6.55
CA SER A 63 -23.21 11.52 6.89
C SER A 63 -24.15 12.30 7.79
N ALA A 64 -25.46 12.23 7.54
CA ALA A 64 -26.46 12.91 8.37
C ALA A 64 -26.44 12.43 9.84
N ALA A 65 -26.00 11.19 10.08
CA ALA A 65 -25.83 10.63 11.42
C ALA A 65 -24.47 10.95 12.07
N SER A 66 -23.52 11.57 11.35
CA SER A 66 -22.19 11.88 11.86
C SER A 66 -22.14 13.24 12.56
N ALA A 67 -21.02 13.52 13.25
CA ALA A 67 -20.76 14.83 13.85
C ALA A 67 -20.72 15.98 12.81
N HIS A 68 -20.57 15.64 11.52
CA HIS A 68 -20.52 16.57 10.39
C HIS A 68 -21.83 16.59 9.59
N GLY A 69 -22.93 16.01 10.09
CA GLY A 69 -24.17 15.82 9.32
C GLY A 69 -24.89 17.09 8.87
N GLN A 70 -24.46 18.27 9.32
CA GLN A 70 -24.96 19.57 8.86
C GLN A 70 -24.08 20.21 7.76
N LEU A 71 -22.98 19.56 7.38
CA LEU A 71 -22.09 20.02 6.32
C LEU A 71 -22.51 19.46 4.97
N GLU A 72 -22.46 20.30 3.95
CA GLU A 72 -22.61 19.88 2.56
C GLU A 72 -21.44 18.99 2.13
N CYS A 73 -21.69 18.01 1.25
CA CYS A 73 -20.66 17.08 0.79
C CYS A 73 -19.44 17.79 0.18
N ALA A 74 -19.68 18.92 -0.49
CA ALA A 74 -18.65 19.73 -1.13
C ALA A 74 -17.66 20.36 -0.12
N ALA A 75 -18.06 20.55 1.14
CA ALA A 75 -17.16 21.09 2.17
C ALA A 75 -15.95 20.17 2.43
N CYS A 76 -16.11 18.86 2.22
CA CYS A 76 -15.06 17.87 2.45
C CYS A 76 -14.48 17.26 1.17
N HIS A 77 -15.27 17.16 0.09
CA HIS A 77 -14.88 16.45 -1.12
C HIS A 77 -14.54 17.33 -2.33
N ALA A 78 -14.93 18.60 -2.33
CA ALA A 78 -14.58 19.52 -3.41
C ALA A 78 -13.24 20.20 -3.13
N GLY A 79 -12.43 20.38 -4.16
CA GLY A 79 -11.16 21.08 -3.98
C GLY A 79 -11.37 22.57 -3.67
N THR A 80 -10.39 23.19 -3.02
CA THR A 80 -10.38 24.63 -2.76
C THR A 80 -9.84 25.40 -3.98
N GLY A 81 -10.40 26.58 -4.26
CA GLY A 81 -9.94 27.48 -5.34
C GLY A 81 -10.71 27.41 -6.67
N PRO A 82 -10.35 28.25 -7.66
CA PRO A 82 -11.08 28.37 -8.93
C PRO A 82 -10.82 27.21 -9.90
N LEU A 83 -9.61 26.64 -9.90
CA LEU A 83 -9.26 25.52 -10.78
C LEU A 83 -9.87 24.20 -10.32
N SER A 84 -10.21 24.06 -9.04
CA SER A 84 -10.81 22.84 -8.51
C SER A 84 -12.19 22.56 -9.10
N VAL A 85 -12.97 23.59 -9.45
CA VAL A 85 -14.30 23.43 -10.08
C VAL A 85 -14.20 22.59 -11.36
N ILE A 86 -13.19 22.83 -12.18
CA ILE A 86 -12.97 22.04 -13.41
C ILE A 86 -12.51 20.62 -13.06
N ALA A 87 -11.61 20.48 -12.09
CA ALA A 87 -11.09 19.19 -11.65
C ALA A 87 -12.19 18.30 -11.02
N ASP A 88 -13.06 18.88 -10.20
CA ASP A 88 -14.24 18.24 -9.60
C ASP A 88 -15.18 17.77 -10.71
N GLY A 89 -15.45 18.64 -11.70
CA GLY A 89 -16.20 18.31 -12.91
C GLY A 89 -15.65 17.11 -13.69
N LEU A 90 -14.33 17.09 -13.92
CA LEU A 90 -13.64 15.98 -14.58
C LEU A 90 -13.70 14.70 -13.73
N ALA A 91 -13.59 14.81 -12.40
CA ALA A 91 -13.70 13.67 -11.50
C ALA A 91 -15.09 13.04 -11.56
N ILE A 92 -16.15 13.85 -11.65
CA ILE A 92 -17.54 13.40 -11.85
C ILE A 92 -17.68 12.67 -13.19
N GLN A 93 -17.18 13.24 -14.28
CA GLN A 93 -17.20 12.60 -15.60
C GLN A 93 -16.48 11.25 -15.59
N ARG A 94 -15.31 11.17 -14.93
CA ARG A 94 -14.55 9.92 -14.79
C ARG A 94 -15.34 8.88 -14.00
N ARG A 95 -15.98 9.26 -12.89
CA ARG A 95 -16.81 8.37 -12.07
C ARG A 95 -18.04 7.88 -12.85
N ALA A 96 -18.74 8.78 -13.55
CA ALA A 96 -19.85 8.40 -14.41
C ALA A 96 -19.41 7.42 -15.52
N GLY A 97 -18.27 7.69 -16.15
CA GLY A 97 -17.70 6.78 -17.15
C GLY A 97 -17.25 5.43 -16.58
N ALA A 98 -16.79 5.38 -15.33
CA ALA A 98 -16.47 4.12 -14.65
C ALA A 98 -17.75 3.32 -14.35
N ALA A 99 -18.78 3.99 -13.81
CA ALA A 99 -20.09 3.39 -13.54
C ALA A 99 -20.74 2.80 -14.81
N LEU A 100 -20.69 3.53 -15.93
CA LEU A 100 -21.20 3.04 -17.22
C LEU A 100 -20.47 1.80 -17.75
N ARG A 101 -19.23 1.56 -17.30
CA ARG A 101 -18.43 0.39 -17.65
C ARG A 101 -18.48 -0.71 -16.59
N GLY A 102 -19.27 -0.54 -15.53
CA GLY A 102 -19.30 -1.45 -14.39
C GLY A 102 -17.98 -1.53 -13.62
N VAL A 103 -17.15 -0.48 -13.70
CA VAL A 103 -15.88 -0.39 -12.98
C VAL A 103 -16.11 0.40 -11.70
N GLU A 104 -15.82 -0.23 -10.56
CA GLU A 104 -15.84 0.45 -9.27
C GLU A 104 -14.72 1.52 -9.22
N PRO A 105 -15.05 2.80 -8.98
CA PRO A 105 -14.04 3.84 -8.90
C PRO A 105 -13.18 3.67 -7.64
N SER A 106 -11.88 3.95 -7.78
CA SER A 106 -10.96 3.97 -6.65
C SER A 106 -11.41 4.96 -5.58
N LEU A 107 -11.37 4.54 -4.31
CA LEU A 107 -11.61 5.42 -3.18
C LEU A 107 -10.48 6.43 -3.07
N ALA A 108 -10.81 7.71 -3.21
CA ALA A 108 -9.89 8.80 -2.94
C ALA A 108 -10.30 9.43 -1.60
N PRO A 109 -9.39 9.51 -0.61
CA PRO A 109 -9.66 10.24 0.61
C PRO A 109 -9.88 11.73 0.30
N SER A 110 -10.59 12.41 1.19
CA SER A 110 -10.64 13.87 1.19
C SER A 110 -9.24 14.44 1.42
N ALA A 111 -8.95 15.58 0.78
CA ALA A 111 -7.70 16.28 0.98
C ALA A 111 -7.65 16.93 2.37
N ASP A 112 -6.44 17.03 2.94
CA ASP A 112 -6.25 17.52 4.31
C ASP A 112 -6.64 19.00 4.46
N ASP A 113 -6.55 19.80 3.40
CA ASP A 113 -6.95 21.20 3.39
C ASP A 113 -8.45 21.38 3.68
N ALA A 114 -9.28 20.43 3.23
CA ALA A 114 -10.70 20.41 3.55
C ALA A 114 -10.93 20.28 5.07
N CYS A 115 -10.20 19.38 5.73
CA CYS A 115 -10.25 19.23 7.19
C CYS A 115 -9.72 20.47 7.90
N LEU A 116 -8.55 20.96 7.47
CA LEU A 116 -7.85 22.08 8.09
C LEU A 116 -8.57 23.42 7.91
N SER A 117 -9.46 23.56 6.93
CA SER A 117 -10.30 24.74 6.75
C SER A 117 -11.09 25.11 8.02
N CYS A 118 -11.54 24.10 8.76
CA CYS A 118 -12.22 24.24 10.06
C CYS A 118 -11.33 23.82 11.23
N HIS A 119 -10.46 22.82 11.04
CA HIS A 119 -9.64 22.23 12.10
C HIS A 119 -8.19 22.75 12.16
N ALA A 120 -7.86 23.90 11.58
CA ALA A 120 -6.49 24.47 11.64
C ALA A 120 -5.91 24.56 13.07
N GLY A 121 -6.78 24.65 14.09
CA GLY A 121 -6.37 24.62 15.49
C GLY A 121 -5.66 23.33 15.92
N VAL A 122 -5.91 22.18 15.29
CA VAL A 122 -5.32 20.89 15.68
C VAL A 122 -3.81 20.83 15.48
N LEU A 123 -3.27 21.73 14.67
CA LEU A 123 -1.84 21.88 14.42
C LEU A 123 -1.11 22.67 15.52
N ARG A 124 -1.85 23.25 16.48
CA ARG A 124 -1.28 24.09 17.55
C ARG A 124 -1.24 23.33 18.87
N GLY A 125 -0.12 22.64 19.12
CA GLY A 125 0.16 22.01 20.41
C GLY A 125 -0.40 20.60 20.56
N VAL A 126 -0.64 20.19 21.81
CA VAL A 126 -1.12 18.85 22.18
C VAL A 126 -2.63 18.84 22.18
N MET A 127 -3.21 17.94 21.37
CA MET A 127 -4.63 17.63 21.36
C MET A 127 -4.88 16.42 22.25
N THR A 128 -5.93 16.47 23.07
CA THR A 128 -6.34 15.33 23.90
C THR A 128 -7.76 14.94 23.57
N ALA A 129 -7.96 13.69 23.20
CA ALA A 129 -9.28 13.12 22.93
C ALA A 129 -9.31 11.66 23.38
N ARG A 130 -10.41 11.23 24.00
CA ARG A 130 -10.63 9.82 24.42
C ARG A 130 -9.48 9.23 25.27
N GLY A 131 -8.80 10.10 26.01
CA GLY A 131 -7.66 9.74 26.86
C GLY A 131 -6.36 9.49 26.13
N ILE A 132 -6.23 9.93 24.88
CA ILE A 132 -4.97 9.94 24.14
C ILE A 132 -4.58 11.40 23.88
N ALA A 133 -3.31 11.71 24.12
CA ALA A 133 -2.69 12.99 23.83
C ALA A 133 -1.71 12.87 22.66
N VAL A 134 -1.90 13.68 21.61
CA VAL A 134 -1.04 13.71 20.41
C VAL A 134 -0.75 15.14 19.98
N ARG A 135 0.37 15.36 19.29
CA ARG A 135 0.64 16.60 18.58
C ARG A 135 0.70 16.32 17.09
N HIS A 136 -0.29 16.78 16.33
CA HIS A 136 -0.35 16.54 14.89
C HIS A 136 0.86 17.08 14.11
N GLN A 137 1.52 18.11 14.64
CA GLN A 137 2.77 18.65 14.07
C GLN A 137 3.91 17.62 13.98
N ASP A 138 3.85 16.54 14.78
CA ASP A 138 4.87 15.50 14.78
C ASP A 138 4.70 14.51 13.60
N PHE A 139 3.58 14.56 12.88
CA PHE A 139 3.27 13.66 11.76
C PHE A 139 2.48 14.35 10.62
N LEU A 140 2.86 15.59 10.27
CA LEU A 140 2.21 16.39 9.19
C LEU A 140 2.23 15.75 7.80
N GLY A 141 3.08 14.74 7.58
CA GLY A 141 3.15 14.01 6.30
C GLY A 141 2.08 12.93 6.13
N MET A 142 1.31 12.62 7.18
CA MET A 142 0.27 11.61 7.16
C MET A 142 -1.10 12.26 6.91
N PRO A 143 -1.85 11.81 5.88
CA PRO A 143 -3.20 12.30 5.62
C PRO A 143 -4.12 12.12 6.84
N CYS A 144 -4.98 13.10 7.10
CA CYS A 144 -5.88 13.07 8.25
C CYS A 144 -6.77 11.82 8.23
N ALA A 145 -7.23 11.43 7.04
CA ALA A 145 -8.11 10.29 6.82
C ALA A 145 -7.44 8.92 7.02
N GLU A 146 -6.11 8.86 7.14
CA GLU A 146 -5.38 7.64 7.46
C GLU A 146 -5.60 7.19 8.91
N CYS A 147 -5.86 8.13 9.82
CA CYS A 147 -6.26 7.81 11.20
C CYS A 147 -7.71 8.19 11.50
N HIS A 148 -8.28 9.18 10.83
CA HIS A 148 -9.66 9.65 11.03
C HIS A 148 -10.63 9.19 9.95
N GLY A 149 -10.40 7.99 9.40
CA GLY A 149 -11.30 7.34 8.46
C GLY A 149 -12.71 7.19 9.03
N GLY A 150 -13.74 7.36 8.19
CA GLY A 150 -15.13 7.20 8.59
C GLY A 150 -15.75 8.39 9.33
N THR A 151 -14.94 9.38 9.73
CA THR A 151 -15.40 10.59 10.46
C THR A 151 -16.53 11.35 9.77
N GLY A 152 -16.54 11.37 8.44
CA GLY A 152 -17.61 12.00 7.65
C GLY A 152 -18.87 11.14 7.55
N HIS A 153 -18.69 9.84 7.32
CA HIS A 153 -19.76 8.85 7.17
C HIS A 153 -19.20 7.42 7.28
N GLU A 154 -19.87 6.57 8.05
CA GLU A 154 -19.56 5.13 8.16
C GLU A 154 -20.69 4.30 7.53
N ILE A 155 -20.37 3.49 6.52
CA ILE A 155 -21.30 2.52 5.93
C ILE A 155 -20.90 1.09 6.35
N ALA A 156 -21.89 0.24 6.60
CA ALA A 156 -21.72 -1.04 7.28
C ALA A 156 -20.77 -2.02 6.56
N GLU A 157 -20.68 -1.95 5.24
CA GLU A 157 -19.89 -2.85 4.41
C GLU A 157 -18.43 -2.40 4.27
N ARG A 158 -17.98 -1.38 5.01
CA ARG A 158 -16.63 -0.83 4.92
C ARG A 158 -15.88 -0.81 6.23
N VAL A 159 -14.57 -1.03 6.11
CA VAL A 159 -13.61 -0.85 7.19
C VAL A 159 -13.03 0.54 7.08
N TYR A 160 -13.01 1.25 8.21
CA TYR A 160 -12.49 2.60 8.31
C TYR A 160 -11.27 2.60 9.21
N ALA A 161 -10.24 3.32 8.77
CA ALA A 161 -9.07 3.54 9.60
C ALA A 161 -9.46 4.41 10.79
N VAL A 162 -9.28 3.88 11.99
CA VAL A 162 -9.40 4.62 13.23
C VAL A 162 -8.03 4.60 13.90
N PRO A 163 -7.71 5.58 14.77
CA PRO A 163 -6.41 5.59 15.40
C PRO A 163 -6.30 4.39 16.34
N GLU A 164 -5.36 3.50 16.05
CA GLU A 164 -5.00 2.37 16.88
C GLU A 164 -3.62 2.60 17.50
N MET A 165 -3.30 1.82 18.54
CA MET A 165 -1.98 1.91 19.17
C MET A 165 -0.87 1.59 18.16
N ASP A 166 -1.09 0.57 17.32
CA ASP A 166 -0.14 0.10 16.33
C ASP A 166 0.31 1.21 15.38
N ASP A 167 -0.61 2.11 14.97
CA ASP A 167 -0.30 3.27 14.11
C ASP A 167 0.74 4.20 14.73
N CYS A 168 0.68 4.39 16.05
CA CYS A 168 1.65 5.21 16.78
C CYS A 168 3.00 4.47 16.91
N MET A 169 2.95 3.16 17.14
CA MET A 169 4.13 2.34 17.44
C MET A 169 5.02 2.09 16.23
N GLN A 170 4.49 2.23 15.00
CA GLN A 170 5.30 2.19 13.77
C GLN A 170 6.52 3.13 13.85
N CYS A 171 6.34 4.31 14.45
CA CYS A 171 7.42 5.26 14.72
C CYS A 171 7.85 5.25 16.19
N HIS A 172 6.91 5.13 17.13
CA HIS A 172 7.16 5.22 18.57
C HIS A 172 7.38 3.85 19.22
N SER A 173 8.50 3.19 18.95
CA SER A 173 8.85 1.97 19.69
C SER A 173 9.23 2.30 21.16
N SER A 174 8.26 2.17 22.07
CA SER A 174 8.55 2.23 23.51
C SER A 174 9.15 0.91 23.95
N SER A 175 10.31 0.91 24.61
CA SER A 175 10.88 -0.34 25.12
C SER A 175 10.04 -0.90 26.27
N SER A 176 9.80 -2.21 26.27
CA SER A 176 9.16 -2.94 27.38
C SER A 176 9.86 -2.82 28.74
N ARG A 177 11.02 -2.17 28.79
CA ARG A 177 11.80 -1.94 30.01
C ARG A 177 11.34 -0.72 30.80
N GLU A 178 10.51 0.15 30.22
CA GLU A 178 10.07 1.38 30.89
C GLU A 178 8.54 1.49 30.92
N PRO A 179 7.86 0.73 31.80
CA PRO A 179 6.39 0.65 31.86
C PRO A 179 5.71 1.97 32.25
N THR A 180 6.48 3.00 32.60
CA THR A 180 5.99 4.35 32.93
C THR A 180 5.80 5.25 31.70
N THR A 181 6.29 4.87 30.51
CA THR A 181 6.14 5.69 29.29
C THR A 181 4.72 5.76 28.75
N CYS A 182 3.85 4.82 29.13
CA CYS A 182 2.45 4.76 28.66
C CYS A 182 1.71 6.07 28.93
N GLY A 183 1.92 6.69 30.11
CA GLY A 183 1.26 7.93 30.53
C GLY A 183 1.62 9.17 29.73
N ARG A 184 2.63 9.08 28.84
CA ARG A 184 3.01 10.17 27.93
C ARG A 184 1.97 10.39 26.84
N CYS A 185 1.37 9.30 26.35
CA CYS A 185 0.31 9.34 25.35
C CYS A 185 -1.06 9.06 26.00
N HIS A 186 -1.12 8.13 26.94
CA HIS A 186 -2.34 7.75 27.65
C HIS A 186 -2.58 8.65 28.87
N VAL A 187 -3.30 9.75 28.67
CA VAL A 187 -3.66 10.67 29.75
C VAL A 187 -4.92 10.23 30.51
N PRO A 188 -5.02 10.50 31.83
CA PRO A 188 -6.21 10.17 32.62
C PRO A 188 -7.48 10.79 32.02
N VAL A 189 -8.56 10.02 31.96
CA VAL A 189 -9.90 10.47 31.57
C VAL A 189 -10.95 9.81 32.47
N GLU A 190 -12.04 10.52 32.73
CA GLU A 190 -13.21 9.95 33.42
C GLU A 190 -13.75 8.75 32.61
N ASP A 191 -14.01 7.65 33.31
CA ASP A 191 -13.59 6.30 32.95
C ASP A 191 -14.52 5.52 31.96
N ALA A 192 -15.19 6.19 31.02
CA ALA A 192 -16.18 5.55 30.13
C ALA A 192 -15.76 5.44 28.65
N GLU A 193 -15.16 6.48 28.06
CA GLU A 193 -14.89 6.49 26.60
C GLU A 193 -13.79 5.50 26.18
N ARG A 194 -12.79 5.28 27.03
CA ARG A 194 -11.72 4.30 26.77
C ARG A 194 -12.23 2.87 26.64
N ARG A 195 -13.46 2.55 27.08
CA ARG A 195 -13.98 1.19 27.29
C ARG A 195 -15.01 0.69 26.28
N ALA A 196 -15.48 1.50 25.32
CA ALA A 196 -16.60 1.08 24.46
C ALA A 196 -16.22 0.41 23.12
N ARG A 197 -15.17 0.86 22.40
CA ARG A 197 -14.89 0.37 21.03
C ARG A 197 -14.07 -0.92 21.02
N LYS A 198 -14.40 -1.86 20.13
CA LYS A 198 -13.51 -2.96 19.75
C LYS A 198 -12.29 -2.36 19.03
N SER A 199 -11.09 -2.78 19.42
CA SER A 199 -9.83 -2.40 18.80
C SER A 199 -9.00 -3.64 18.50
N THR A 200 -7.99 -3.52 17.63
CA THR A 200 -6.98 -4.57 17.43
C THR A 200 -6.37 -4.96 18.77
N TRP A 201 -5.95 -3.98 19.58
CA TRP A 201 -5.38 -4.19 20.90
C TRP A 201 -6.26 -5.04 21.82
N ARG A 202 -7.57 -4.75 21.91
CA ARG A 202 -8.49 -5.54 22.75
C ARG A 202 -8.77 -6.93 22.21
N THR A 203 -8.65 -7.10 20.90
CA THR A 203 -8.81 -8.39 20.25
C THR A 203 -7.59 -9.26 20.52
N THR A 204 -6.39 -8.67 20.52
CA THR A 204 -5.10 -9.35 20.78
C THR A 204 -4.73 -9.45 22.26
N HIS A 205 -5.42 -8.72 23.16
CA HIS A 205 -5.22 -8.77 24.61
C HIS A 205 -6.50 -9.17 25.37
N GLY A 206 -7.51 -9.66 24.65
CA GLY A 206 -8.76 -10.18 25.19
C GLY A 206 -8.72 -11.70 25.45
N PRO A 207 -9.86 -12.31 25.81
CA PRO A 207 -9.94 -13.75 26.06
C PRO A 207 -9.56 -14.62 24.85
N ASP A 208 -9.82 -14.13 23.64
CA ASP A 208 -9.58 -14.85 22.38
C ASP A 208 -8.17 -14.61 21.78
N TRP A 209 -7.26 -13.98 22.53
CA TRP A 209 -5.96 -13.56 21.98
C TRP A 209 -5.17 -14.68 21.30
N LYS A 210 -5.27 -15.92 21.79
CA LYS A 210 -4.51 -17.05 21.23
C LYS A 210 -4.83 -17.31 19.77
N THR A 211 -6.05 -17.04 19.32
CA THR A 211 -6.47 -17.21 17.92
C THR A 211 -6.41 -15.89 17.13
N ALA A 212 -6.35 -14.75 17.81
CA ALA A 212 -6.40 -13.43 17.17
C ALA A 212 -5.07 -12.64 17.18
N HIS A 213 -4.04 -13.08 17.91
CA HIS A 213 -2.78 -12.33 18.06
C HIS A 213 -2.01 -12.09 16.76
N GLY A 214 -2.26 -12.89 15.72
CA GLY A 214 -1.65 -12.74 14.39
C GLY A 214 -2.40 -11.76 13.47
N LEU A 215 -3.51 -11.15 13.92
CA LEU A 215 -4.33 -10.24 13.11
C LEU A 215 -3.85 -8.77 13.15
N GLY A 216 -2.86 -8.44 14.00
CA GLY A 216 -2.26 -7.10 14.09
C GLY A 216 -0.90 -7.01 13.39
N ASP A 217 -0.31 -5.82 13.39
CA ASP A 217 1.06 -5.64 12.89
C ASP A 217 2.06 -6.24 13.88
N GLN A 218 2.73 -7.32 13.47
CA GLN A 218 3.71 -8.02 14.29
C GLN A 218 4.89 -7.13 14.69
N SER A 219 5.22 -6.11 13.88
CA SER A 219 6.28 -5.16 14.19
C SER A 219 5.90 -4.23 15.35
N ALA A 220 4.63 -3.86 15.46
CA ALA A 220 4.11 -3.11 16.60
C ALA A 220 4.16 -3.94 17.89
N CYS A 221 3.82 -5.23 17.81
CA CYS A 221 3.85 -6.16 18.96
C CYS A 221 5.23 -6.20 19.63
N VAL A 222 6.32 -6.17 18.85
CA VAL A 222 7.68 -6.29 19.42
C VAL A 222 8.22 -5.04 20.07
N SER A 223 7.51 -3.92 19.95
CA SER A 223 7.77 -2.76 20.80
C SER A 223 7.56 -3.11 22.28
N CYS A 224 6.54 -3.92 22.58
CA CYS A 224 6.22 -4.35 23.95
C CYS A 224 6.68 -5.78 24.27
N HIS A 225 6.68 -6.68 23.31
CA HIS A 225 7.03 -8.09 23.50
C HIS A 225 8.40 -8.42 22.89
N ARG A 226 9.27 -9.12 23.64
CA ARG A 226 10.53 -9.59 23.03
C ARG A 226 10.21 -10.68 22.00
N PRO A 227 10.92 -10.79 20.85
CA PRO A 227 10.69 -11.85 19.86
C PRO A 227 10.74 -13.28 20.44
N ALA A 228 11.52 -13.48 21.51
CA ALA A 228 11.58 -14.74 22.24
C ALA A 228 10.25 -15.14 22.91
N TYR A 229 9.32 -14.21 23.16
CA TYR A 229 7.98 -14.51 23.64
C TYR A 229 7.21 -15.33 22.60
N CYS A 230 7.23 -14.89 21.35
CA CYS A 230 6.59 -15.55 20.23
C CYS A 230 7.18 -16.95 20.00
N ALA A 231 8.51 -17.05 20.09
CA ALA A 231 9.24 -18.31 19.90
C ALA A 231 8.84 -19.43 20.87
N LYS A 232 8.25 -19.11 22.04
CA LYS A 232 7.79 -20.14 22.99
C LYS A 232 6.70 -21.05 22.42
N CYS A 233 5.87 -20.51 21.53
CA CYS A 233 4.81 -21.27 20.87
C CYS A 233 5.17 -21.55 19.41
N HIS A 234 5.79 -20.58 18.72
CA HIS A 234 6.09 -20.65 17.30
C HIS A 234 7.40 -21.39 16.98
N GLY A 235 8.32 -21.52 17.94
CA GLY A 235 9.62 -22.17 17.79
C GLY A 235 10.68 -21.30 17.09
N VAL A 236 10.29 -20.14 16.56
CA VAL A 236 11.15 -19.18 15.86
C VAL A 236 10.83 -17.76 16.31
N ALA A 237 11.80 -16.85 16.21
CA ALA A 237 11.62 -15.45 16.57
C ALA A 237 10.66 -14.76 15.59
N LEU A 238 9.73 -13.95 16.11
CA LEU A 238 8.77 -13.17 15.34
C LEU A 238 8.74 -11.69 15.80
N PRO A 239 8.67 -10.71 14.87
CA PRO A 239 8.96 -10.87 13.44
C PRO A 239 10.32 -11.52 13.20
N HIS A 240 10.46 -12.18 12.06
CA HIS A 240 11.72 -12.82 11.71
C HIS A 240 12.84 -11.77 11.61
N PRO A 241 14.09 -12.10 12.01
CA PRO A 241 15.21 -11.19 11.86
C PRO A 241 15.51 -10.91 10.38
N GLU A 242 16.21 -9.82 10.08
CA GLU A 242 16.62 -9.48 8.70
C GLU A 242 17.47 -10.57 8.03
N SER A 243 18.17 -11.39 8.82
CA SER A 243 18.95 -12.55 8.33
C SER A 243 18.11 -13.74 7.90
N TRP A 244 16.81 -13.77 8.23
CA TRP A 244 15.94 -14.94 8.08
C TRP A 244 15.91 -15.59 6.69
N PRO A 245 15.89 -14.83 5.57
CA PRO A 245 15.94 -15.44 4.23
C PRO A 245 17.11 -16.42 4.04
N ARG A 246 18.21 -16.22 4.76
CA ARG A 246 19.42 -17.06 4.68
C ARG A 246 19.50 -18.17 5.73
N GLU A 247 18.71 -18.07 6.80
CA GLU A 247 18.86 -18.93 8.00
C GLU A 247 17.64 -19.83 8.26
N HIS A 248 16.52 -19.61 7.56
CA HIS A 248 15.27 -20.34 7.82
C HIS A 248 15.29 -21.82 7.38
N GLY A 249 16.29 -22.27 6.61
CA GLY A 249 16.36 -23.63 6.07
C GLY A 249 16.32 -24.70 7.16
N ASP A 250 17.06 -24.52 8.25
CA ASP A 250 17.07 -25.46 9.39
C ASP A 250 15.68 -25.55 10.04
N ALA A 251 15.03 -24.41 10.26
CA ALA A 251 13.67 -24.38 10.78
C ALA A 251 12.67 -25.02 9.81
N ALA A 252 12.80 -24.78 8.51
CA ALA A 252 11.91 -25.29 7.46
C ALA A 252 12.04 -26.80 7.21
N THR A 253 13.16 -27.41 7.60
CA THR A 253 13.36 -28.88 7.52
C THR A 253 13.05 -29.60 8.83
N SER A 254 12.74 -28.85 9.89
CA SER A 254 12.35 -29.39 11.19
C SER A 254 10.83 -29.47 11.36
N ASP A 255 10.41 -30.06 12.46
CA ASP A 255 9.02 -30.08 12.94
C ASP A 255 8.45 -28.69 13.29
N VAL A 256 9.24 -27.62 13.19
CA VAL A 256 8.75 -26.23 13.18
C VAL A 256 7.92 -25.93 11.92
N LEU A 257 8.11 -26.64 10.81
CA LEU A 257 7.45 -26.35 9.53
C LEU A 257 5.91 -26.25 9.63
N GLU A 258 5.28 -27.08 10.44
CA GLU A 258 3.82 -27.03 10.64
C GLU A 258 3.36 -25.72 11.30
N ARG A 259 4.23 -25.09 12.10
CA ARG A 259 3.96 -23.76 12.69
C ARG A 259 4.09 -22.65 11.66
N CYS A 260 4.96 -22.78 10.67
CA CYS A 260 5.03 -21.82 9.56
C CYS A 260 3.70 -21.77 8.80
N ARG A 261 3.06 -22.94 8.61
CA ARG A 261 1.78 -23.07 7.88
C ARG A 261 0.58 -22.45 8.60
N THR A 262 0.73 -21.98 9.84
CA THR A 262 -0.36 -21.23 10.52
C THR A 262 -0.52 -19.82 9.96
N CYS A 263 0.49 -19.31 9.26
CA CYS A 263 0.46 -17.97 8.66
C CYS A 263 0.90 -17.95 7.19
N HIS A 264 1.75 -18.88 6.75
CA HIS A 264 2.31 -18.93 5.40
C HIS A 264 1.66 -20.03 4.57
N GLU A 265 1.32 -19.71 3.31
CA GLU A 265 0.86 -20.69 2.33
C GLU A 265 2.02 -21.39 1.63
N SER A 266 1.81 -22.60 1.12
CA SER A 266 2.85 -23.36 0.42
C SER A 266 3.36 -22.66 -0.85
N SER A 267 2.50 -21.86 -1.50
CA SER A 267 2.84 -21.06 -2.68
C SER A 267 3.93 -20.03 -2.39
N TRP A 268 3.95 -19.45 -1.18
CA TRP A 268 4.95 -18.44 -0.81
C TRP A 268 6.38 -19.00 -0.83
N CYS A 269 6.55 -20.28 -0.47
CA CYS A 269 7.84 -20.95 -0.56
C CYS A 269 8.32 -20.99 -2.02
N SER A 270 7.45 -21.44 -2.93
CA SER A 270 7.78 -21.55 -4.36
C SER A 270 7.97 -20.20 -5.04
N ASP A 271 7.19 -19.18 -4.66
CA ASP A 271 7.26 -17.82 -5.23
C ASP A 271 8.59 -17.14 -4.90
N CYS A 272 9.10 -17.40 -3.70
CA CYS A 272 10.41 -16.89 -3.26
C CYS A 272 11.56 -17.76 -3.80
N HIS A 273 11.51 -19.08 -3.59
CA HIS A 273 12.64 -19.97 -3.87
C HIS A 273 12.86 -20.17 -5.38
N GLY A 274 11.82 -20.44 -6.18
CA GLY A 274 11.95 -20.68 -7.64
C GLY A 274 12.83 -21.88 -8.03
N VAL A 275 13.37 -22.61 -7.06
CA VAL A 275 14.20 -23.80 -7.19
C VAL A 275 13.85 -24.75 -6.06
N GLU A 276 14.09 -26.05 -6.28
CA GLU A 276 13.84 -27.09 -5.28
C GLU A 276 14.68 -26.85 -4.01
N MET A 277 14.00 -26.91 -2.87
CA MET A 277 14.56 -26.70 -1.54
C MET A 277 14.09 -27.80 -0.57
N PRO A 278 14.97 -28.37 0.27
CA PRO A 278 16.43 -28.22 0.24
C PRO A 278 17.00 -28.59 -1.13
N HIS A 279 18.11 -27.97 -1.53
CA HIS A 279 18.74 -28.32 -2.80
C HIS A 279 19.03 -29.83 -2.85
N PRO A 280 18.78 -30.48 -4.01
CA PRO A 280 18.99 -31.92 -4.13
C PRO A 280 20.47 -32.27 -3.94
N ALA A 281 20.76 -33.51 -3.57
CA ALA A 281 22.12 -33.95 -3.25
C ALA A 281 23.12 -33.78 -4.41
N ASP A 282 22.62 -33.77 -5.65
CA ASP A 282 23.36 -33.56 -6.89
C ASP A 282 23.24 -32.13 -7.43
N PHE A 283 22.87 -31.16 -6.59
CA PHE A 283 22.78 -29.76 -7.00
C PHE A 283 24.13 -29.18 -7.42
N LEU A 284 25.22 -29.48 -6.73
CA LEU A 284 26.55 -28.95 -7.08
C LEU A 284 27.00 -29.32 -8.51
N PRO A 285 26.80 -30.55 -9.02
CA PRO A 285 27.01 -30.84 -10.44
C PRO A 285 26.08 -30.08 -11.39
N THR A 286 24.85 -29.79 -10.99
CA THR A 286 23.77 -29.28 -11.86
C THR A 286 23.48 -27.78 -11.72
N HIS A 287 24.13 -27.10 -10.77
CA HIS A 287 23.84 -25.69 -10.44
C HIS A 287 24.15 -24.73 -11.58
N GLY A 288 25.17 -25.00 -12.40
CA GLY A 288 25.55 -24.16 -13.55
C GLY A 288 24.44 -24.10 -14.62
N PRO A 289 24.01 -25.25 -15.18
CA PRO A 289 22.83 -25.32 -16.05
C PRO A 289 21.58 -24.69 -15.43
N ARG A 290 21.34 -24.92 -14.12
CA ARG A 290 20.19 -24.33 -13.42
C ARG A 290 20.27 -22.81 -13.30
N ALA A 291 21.44 -22.25 -13.05
CA ALA A 291 21.67 -20.80 -13.01
C ALA A 291 21.49 -20.17 -14.40
N LEU A 292 21.87 -20.85 -15.48
CA LEU A 292 21.58 -20.39 -16.85
C LEU A 292 20.09 -20.40 -17.19
N GLU A 293 19.35 -21.39 -16.68
CA GLU A 293 17.89 -21.51 -16.90
C GLU A 293 17.10 -20.45 -16.10
N THR A 294 17.47 -20.24 -14.84
CA THR A 294 16.69 -19.44 -13.89
C THR A 294 17.21 -18.01 -13.67
N GLY A 295 18.46 -17.75 -14.05
CA GLY A 295 19.16 -16.49 -13.83
C GLY A 295 19.86 -16.43 -12.46
N GLU A 296 21.07 -15.87 -12.43
CA GLU A 296 21.87 -15.73 -11.21
C GLU A 296 21.18 -14.90 -10.11
N GLN A 297 20.32 -13.95 -10.50
CA GLN A 297 19.56 -13.12 -9.56
C GLN A 297 18.63 -13.94 -8.67
N LEU A 298 18.17 -15.12 -9.12
CA LEU A 298 17.38 -16.01 -8.28
C LEU A 298 18.22 -16.56 -7.12
N CYS A 299 19.46 -16.96 -7.41
CA CYS A 299 20.41 -17.47 -6.42
C CYS A 299 20.88 -16.37 -5.46
N GLU A 300 21.05 -15.14 -5.95
CA GLU A 300 21.46 -13.97 -5.17
C GLU A 300 20.43 -13.55 -4.10
N ARG A 301 19.19 -14.06 -4.17
CA ARG A 301 18.17 -13.84 -3.12
C ARG A 301 18.59 -14.44 -1.77
N CYS A 302 19.40 -15.50 -1.80
CA CYS A 302 19.84 -16.24 -0.62
C CYS A 302 21.36 -16.25 -0.48
N HIS A 303 22.09 -16.29 -1.59
CA HIS A 303 23.55 -16.34 -1.62
C HIS A 303 24.15 -14.98 -1.95
N ALA A 304 25.28 -14.65 -1.33
CA ALA A 304 26.04 -13.47 -1.72
C ALA A 304 26.71 -13.71 -3.08
N ALA A 305 26.75 -12.71 -3.97
CA ALA A 305 27.35 -12.86 -5.30
C ALA A 305 28.83 -13.27 -5.23
N GLU A 306 29.51 -12.87 -4.16
CA GLU A 306 30.89 -13.25 -3.86
C GLU A 306 31.06 -14.76 -3.72
N ALA A 307 30.02 -15.49 -3.26
CA ALA A 307 30.06 -16.95 -3.12
C ALA A 307 30.26 -17.65 -4.47
N CYS A 308 29.71 -17.11 -5.57
CA CYS A 308 29.97 -17.61 -6.91
C CYS A 308 31.45 -17.39 -7.26
N SER A 309 31.96 -16.18 -6.99
CA SER A 309 33.33 -15.81 -7.32
C SER A 309 34.38 -16.60 -6.52
N ASP A 310 34.10 -16.94 -5.27
CA ASP A 310 35.03 -17.67 -4.42
C ASP A 310 35.36 -19.06 -4.97
N CYS A 311 34.38 -19.75 -5.53
CA CYS A 311 34.59 -21.03 -6.21
C CYS A 311 35.02 -20.84 -7.66
N HIS A 312 34.35 -20.01 -8.46
CA HIS A 312 34.63 -19.89 -9.91
C HIS A 312 35.95 -19.17 -10.22
N LEU A 313 36.47 -18.32 -9.33
CA LEU A 313 37.78 -17.68 -9.50
C LEU A 313 38.93 -18.50 -8.91
N ARG A 314 38.68 -19.30 -7.85
CA ARG A 314 39.72 -20.10 -7.18
C ARG A 314 39.76 -21.56 -7.62
N SER A 315 38.70 -22.03 -8.28
CA SER A 315 38.57 -23.39 -8.81
C SER A 315 37.99 -23.34 -10.23
N SER A 316 38.86 -23.46 -11.23
CA SER A 316 38.42 -23.82 -12.59
C SER A 316 38.11 -25.33 -12.60
N HIS A 317 36.84 -25.72 -12.66
CA HIS A 317 36.51 -27.14 -12.87
C HIS A 317 37.08 -27.57 -14.24
N PRO A 318 38.02 -28.53 -14.29
CA PRO A 318 38.44 -29.10 -15.55
C PRO A 318 37.30 -30.01 -16.05
N ASP A 319 36.52 -29.55 -17.05
CA ASP A 319 35.52 -30.30 -17.84
C ASP A 319 35.12 -31.66 -17.24
N THR A 320 34.44 -31.66 -16.08
CA THR A 320 33.88 -32.88 -15.51
C THR A 320 32.58 -33.19 -16.24
N PRO A 321 32.42 -34.41 -16.82
CA PRO A 321 31.19 -34.77 -17.53
C PRO A 321 29.97 -34.56 -16.62
N GLY A 322 29.07 -33.65 -17.03
CA GLY A 322 27.86 -33.29 -16.27
C GLY A 322 27.91 -31.96 -15.52
N ALA A 323 29.10 -31.42 -15.20
CA ALA A 323 29.23 -30.06 -14.68
C ALA A 323 29.48 -29.12 -15.87
N GLY A 324 28.43 -28.39 -16.29
CA GLY A 324 28.53 -27.43 -17.39
C GLY A 324 29.46 -26.27 -17.03
N GLY A 325 30.75 -26.41 -17.32
CA GLY A 325 31.69 -25.30 -17.23
C GLY A 325 31.33 -24.22 -18.24
N MET A 326 31.27 -22.96 -17.78
CA MET A 326 31.13 -21.81 -18.66
C MET A 326 32.41 -21.72 -19.51
N ARG A 327 32.33 -22.08 -20.80
CA ARG A 327 33.37 -21.73 -21.75
C ARG A 327 33.35 -20.21 -21.91
N ILE A 328 34.29 -19.51 -21.29
CA ILE A 328 34.56 -18.09 -21.54
C ILE A 328 34.84 -17.95 -23.04
N PRO A 329 34.00 -17.26 -23.83
CA PRO A 329 34.27 -17.05 -25.24
C PRO A 329 35.41 -16.03 -25.37
N GLY A 330 36.60 -16.48 -25.76
CA GLY A 330 37.72 -15.58 -26.09
C GLY A 330 39.11 -15.93 -25.55
N GLY A 331 39.27 -17.00 -24.77
CA GLY A 331 40.60 -17.46 -24.31
C GLY A 331 41.34 -18.29 -25.38
N GLY A 332 41.86 -17.64 -26.42
CA GLY A 332 42.76 -18.27 -27.39
C GLY A 332 44.10 -18.65 -26.75
N ARG A 333 44.60 -19.85 -27.10
CA ARG A 333 46.05 -20.15 -27.08
C ARG A 333 46.69 -19.60 -28.35
#